data_AF-A0A4Y7U5T5-F1
#
_entry.id   AF-A0A4Y7U5T5-F1
#
_cell.length_a   1.000
_cell.length_b   1.000
_cell.length_c   1.000
_cell.angle_alpha   90.00
_cell.angle_beta   90.00
_cell.angle_gamma   90.00
#
_symmetry.space_group_name_H-M   'P 1'
#
loop_
_entity.id
_entity.type
_entity.pdbx_description
1 polymer ?
#
loop_
_entity_poly.entity_id
_entity_poly.type
_entity_poly.pdbx_seq_one_letter_code
_entity_poly.pdbx_strand_id
1 'polypeptide(L)'
;QKRNLRYSQIVPISMFEEKNSGSNLPAQIDIYAKKGTSYEFLFMAKGGGSANKTFLYQKTKSLLNDKAMDEFICEKIKDLGTSACPPYHLALVIGGTSAEANLGAVKKASAGYYDHLPTSGNMAGQAFRDLEWE
;
A
#
# COMPACT_ATOMS: atom_id res chain seq x y z
N GLN A 1 13.58 8.14 24.67
CA GLN A 1 12.47 7.21 24.38
C GLN A 1 12.09 6.44 25.64
N LYS A 2 10.80 6.21 25.93
CA LYS A 2 10.30 5.58 27.17
C LYS A 2 9.80 4.14 27.02
N ARG A 3 9.73 3.61 25.79
CA ARG A 3 9.18 2.28 25.48
C ARG A 3 10.27 1.37 24.91
N ASN A 4 10.12 0.06 25.13
CA ASN A 4 11.00 -0.98 24.60
C ASN A 4 10.67 -1.28 23.12
N LEU A 5 10.93 -0.31 22.24
CA LEU A 5 10.78 -0.42 20.79
C LEU A 5 12.14 -0.61 20.10
N ARG A 6 12.14 -0.86 18.79
CA ARG A 6 13.35 -1.08 17.99
C ARG A 6 13.63 0.06 17.02
N TYR A 7 14.88 0.51 16.94
CA TYR A 7 15.34 1.46 15.92
C TYR A 7 15.68 0.72 14.64
N SER A 8 14.87 0.91 13.61
CA SER A 8 14.93 0.14 12.36
C SER A 8 15.24 0.99 11.13
N GLN A 9 15.42 2.30 11.28
CA GLN A 9 15.80 3.20 10.19
C GLN A 9 17.32 3.27 10.06
N ILE A 10 17.80 2.97 8.85
CA ILE A 10 19.20 3.04 8.45
C ILE A 10 19.39 4.29 7.59
N VAL A 11 20.40 5.09 7.92
CA VAL A 11 20.74 6.33 7.22
C VAL A 11 21.96 6.08 6.33
N PRO A 12 21.88 6.38 5.02
CA PRO A 12 23.01 6.26 4.13
C PRO A 12 24.03 7.37 4.37
N ILE A 13 25.30 7.02 4.57
CA ILE A 13 26.44 7.95 4.66
C ILE A 13 27.13 8.07 3.30
N SER A 14 27.22 6.96 2.58
CA SER A 14 27.65 6.89 1.19
C SER A 14 26.85 5.80 0.46
N MET A 15 27.23 5.44 -0.76
CA MET A 15 26.54 4.38 -1.51
C MET A 15 26.55 3.02 -0.80
N PHE A 16 27.61 2.71 -0.04
CA PHE A 16 27.79 1.41 0.62
C PHE A 16 27.98 1.52 2.14
N GLU A 17 28.13 2.74 2.67
CA GLU A 17 28.26 2.97 4.10
C GLU A 17 26.94 3.45 4.69
N GLU A 18 26.54 2.81 5.78
CA GLU A 18 25.26 3.03 6.43
C GLU A 18 25.39 3.05 7.96
N LYS A 19 24.51 3.79 8.63
CA LYS A 19 24.46 3.83 10.08
C LYS A 19 23.02 3.83 10.59
N ASN A 20 22.75 3.11 11.68
CA ASN A 20 21.45 3.18 12.34
C ASN A 20 21.22 4.58 12.93
N SER A 21 20.02 5.14 12.74
CA SER A 21 19.65 6.46 13.26
C SER A 21 19.65 6.58 14.78
N GLY A 22 19.61 5.45 15.51
CA GLY A 22 19.52 5.42 16.98
C GLY A 22 18.20 5.93 17.55
N SER A 23 17.23 6.27 16.69
CA SER A 23 15.97 6.91 17.09
C SER A 23 14.74 6.39 16.34
N ASN A 24 14.93 5.56 15.30
CA ASN A 24 13.90 5.15 14.34
C ASN A 24 13.35 6.29 13.48
N LEU A 25 14.07 7.42 13.40
CA LEU A 25 13.81 8.51 12.47
C LEU A 25 14.71 8.39 11.23
N PRO A 26 14.35 8.99 10.08
CA PRO A 26 13.15 9.82 9.85
C PRO A 26 11.86 9.00 9.75
N ALA A 27 10.72 9.67 10.01
CA ALA A 27 9.41 9.16 9.65
C ALA A 27 9.01 9.69 8.26
N GLN A 28 8.23 8.90 7.51
CA GLN A 28 7.52 9.43 6.35
C GLN A 28 6.31 10.24 6.85
N ILE A 29 6.22 11.51 6.43
CA ILE A 29 5.17 12.43 6.83
C ILE A 29 4.58 13.08 5.57
N ASP A 30 3.40 12.61 5.19
CA ASP A 30 2.65 13.15 4.05
C ASP A 30 1.52 14.05 4.57
N ILE A 31 1.59 15.35 4.27
CA ILE A 31 0.60 16.35 4.68
C ILE A 31 -0.16 16.83 3.46
N TYR A 32 -1.49 16.68 3.49
CA TYR A 32 -2.37 17.06 2.39
C TYR A 32 -3.26 18.23 2.80
N ALA A 33 -3.50 19.15 1.86
CA ALA A 33 -4.47 20.22 2.03
C ALA A 33 -5.89 19.67 1.83
N LYS A 34 -6.79 19.96 2.78
CA LYS A 34 -8.23 19.62 2.71
C LYS A 34 -9.04 20.87 3.08
N LYS A 35 -10.27 20.98 2.56
CA LYS A 35 -11.23 22.01 2.99
C LYS A 35 -11.76 21.69 4.39
N GLY A 36 -12.11 22.72 5.15
CA GLY A 36 -12.68 22.60 6.51
C GLY A 36 -11.69 23.02 7.59
N THR A 37 -12.04 22.74 8.85
CA THR A 37 -11.27 23.14 10.05
C THR A 37 -10.84 21.94 10.90
N SER A 38 -10.85 20.72 10.33
CA SER A 38 -10.38 19.50 10.99
C SER A 38 -8.95 19.17 10.56
N TYR A 39 -8.20 18.52 11.46
CA TYR A 39 -6.93 17.87 11.13
C TYR A 39 -7.07 16.36 11.37
N GLU A 40 -7.14 15.61 10.27
CA GLU A 40 -7.32 14.17 10.26
C GLU A 40 -5.98 13.46 10.02
N PHE A 41 -5.75 12.34 10.71
CA PHE A 41 -4.48 11.61 10.66
C PHE A 41 -4.70 10.12 10.48
N LEU A 42 -3.84 9.49 9.68
CA LEU A 42 -3.64 8.05 9.64
C LEU A 42 -2.19 7.77 10.04
N PHE A 43 -1.97 7.19 11.22
CA PHE A 43 -0.65 6.76 11.66
C PHE A 43 -0.45 5.27 11.32
N MET A 44 0.67 4.93 10.69
CA MET A 44 0.97 3.56 10.30
C MET A 44 2.38 3.14 10.73
N ALA A 45 2.45 2.17 11.64
CA ALA A 45 3.70 1.49 11.97
C ALA A 45 3.90 0.30 11.01
N LYS A 46 4.42 0.56 9.81
CA LYS A 46 4.57 -0.48 8.77
C LYS A 46 5.87 -1.26 8.97
N GLY A 47 5.75 -2.58 9.16
CA GLY A 47 6.91 -3.47 9.24
C GLY A 47 7.57 -3.70 7.87
N GLY A 48 8.90 -3.76 7.83
CA GLY A 48 9.69 -3.90 6.59
C GLY A 48 9.32 -5.12 5.74
N GLY A 49 9.05 -6.28 6.37
CA GLY A 49 8.62 -7.48 5.64
C GLY A 49 7.34 -7.27 4.82
N SER A 50 6.33 -6.64 5.43
CA SER A 50 5.09 -6.28 4.73
C SER A 50 5.26 -5.11 3.75
N ALA A 51 6.22 -4.20 3.98
CA ALA A 51 6.54 -3.14 3.04
C ALA A 51 7.13 -3.71 1.74
N ASN A 52 8.03 -4.69 1.86
CA ASN A 52 8.69 -5.39 0.74
C ASN A 52 7.73 -6.27 -0.07
N LYS A 53 6.53 -6.54 0.44
CA LYS A 53 5.45 -7.25 -0.26
C LYS A 53 4.41 -6.32 -0.87
N THR A 54 4.84 -5.12 -1.24
CA THR A 54 4.07 -4.21 -2.09
C THR A 54 4.66 -4.28 -3.49
N PHE A 55 3.88 -4.72 -4.48
CA PHE A 55 4.34 -4.90 -5.85
C PHE A 55 3.57 -3.99 -6.81
N LEU A 56 4.25 -3.54 -7.86
CA LEU A 56 3.66 -2.81 -8.97
C LEU A 56 3.82 -3.63 -10.25
N TYR A 57 2.73 -3.80 -10.98
CA TYR A 57 2.72 -4.52 -12.24
C TYR A 57 2.18 -3.63 -13.35
N GLN A 58 3.02 -3.33 -14.34
CA GLN A 58 2.57 -2.61 -15.54
C GLN A 58 1.88 -3.60 -16.47
N LYS A 59 0.57 -3.41 -16.67
CA LYS A 59 -0.31 -4.27 -17.44
C LYS A 59 -1.10 -3.46 -18.46
N THR A 60 -1.71 -4.14 -19.42
CA THR A 60 -2.48 -3.52 -20.50
C THR A 60 -3.96 -3.90 -20.39
N LYS A 61 -4.80 -3.33 -21.27
CA LYS A 61 -6.23 -3.63 -21.34
C LYS A 61 -6.54 -5.12 -21.50
N SER A 62 -5.63 -5.92 -22.06
CA SER A 62 -5.85 -7.37 -22.24
C SER A 62 -5.99 -8.14 -20.93
N LEU A 63 -5.55 -7.58 -19.79
CA LEU A 63 -5.76 -8.17 -18.48
C LEU A 63 -7.21 -8.01 -17.97
N LEU A 64 -7.93 -6.99 -18.44
CA LEU A 64 -9.24 -6.60 -17.88
C LEU A 64 -10.39 -7.45 -18.47
N ASN A 65 -10.35 -8.75 -18.19
CA ASN A 65 -11.42 -9.73 -18.35
C ASN A 65 -11.27 -10.82 -17.28
N ASP A 66 -12.37 -11.49 -16.95
CA ASP A 66 -12.46 -12.38 -15.79
C ASP A 66 -11.38 -13.47 -15.80
N LYS A 67 -11.25 -14.20 -16.91
CA LYS A 67 -10.27 -15.29 -17.02
C LYS A 67 -8.83 -14.80 -16.80
N ALA A 68 -8.43 -13.73 -17.49
CA ALA A 68 -7.07 -13.22 -17.38
C ALA A 68 -6.79 -12.62 -15.99
N MET A 69 -7.80 -11.98 -15.37
CA MET A 69 -7.70 -11.42 -14.04
C MET A 69 -7.57 -12.51 -12.97
N ASP A 70 -8.41 -13.55 -13.03
CA ASP A 70 -8.35 -14.70 -12.12
C ASP A 70 -6.98 -15.39 -12.17
N GLU A 71 -6.51 -15.70 -13.37
CA GLU A 71 -5.19 -16.32 -13.59
C GLU A 71 -4.08 -15.45 -13.00
N PHE A 72 -4.14 -14.14 -13.24
CA PHE A 72 -3.16 -13.18 -12.73
C PHE A 72 -3.17 -13.07 -11.20
N ILE A 73 -4.35 -12.93 -10.58
CA ILE A 73 -4.47 -12.82 -9.12
C ILE A 73 -3.98 -14.10 -8.45
N CYS A 74 -4.40 -15.26 -8.94
CA CYS A 74 -3.96 -16.56 -8.42
C CYS A 74 -2.45 -16.73 -8.49
N GLU A 75 -1.82 -16.31 -9.59
CA GLU A 75 -0.37 -16.32 -9.74
C GLU A 75 0.30 -15.39 -8.72
N LYS A 76 -0.18 -14.15 -8.60
CA LYS A 76 0.49 -13.12 -7.77
C LYS A 76 0.29 -13.30 -6.28
N ILE A 77 -0.81 -13.90 -5.85
CA ILE A 77 -0.97 -14.28 -4.44
C ILE A 77 0.04 -15.36 -4.05
N LYS A 78 0.35 -16.32 -4.94
CA LYS A 78 1.39 -17.33 -4.68
C LYS A 78 2.78 -16.71 -4.54
N ASP A 79 3.10 -15.70 -5.35
CA ASP A 79 4.37 -14.96 -5.30
C ASP A 79 4.60 -14.21 -3.95
N LEU A 80 3.54 -13.87 -3.21
CA LEU A 80 3.67 -13.28 -1.86
C LEU A 80 4.35 -14.26 -0.90
N GLY A 81 4.02 -15.55 -0.99
CA GLY A 81 4.47 -16.61 -0.10
C GLY A 81 4.10 -16.34 1.36
N THR A 82 4.86 -16.92 2.31
CA THR A 82 4.63 -16.79 3.76
C THR A 82 5.55 -15.77 4.44
N SER A 83 6.39 -15.09 3.66
CA SER A 83 7.48 -14.24 4.15
C SER A 83 7.08 -12.90 4.77
N ALA A 84 5.78 -12.57 4.84
CA ALA A 84 5.28 -11.39 5.52
C ALA A 84 4.31 -11.72 6.69
N CYS A 85 4.41 -12.92 7.25
CA CYS A 85 3.65 -13.37 8.44
C CYS A 85 2.11 -13.38 8.21
N PRO A 86 1.57 -14.31 7.40
CA PRO A 86 0.13 -14.48 7.25
C PRO A 86 -0.57 -14.84 8.58
N PRO A 87 -1.92 -14.67 8.71
CA PRO A 87 -2.89 -14.36 7.66
C PRO A 87 -2.82 -12.91 7.19
N TYR A 88 -3.01 -12.69 5.89
CA TYR A 88 -2.88 -11.38 5.27
C TYR A 88 -4.22 -10.64 5.18
N HIS A 89 -4.17 -9.32 5.35
CA HIS A 89 -5.13 -8.42 4.73
C HIS A 89 -4.60 -8.06 3.34
N LEU A 90 -5.11 -8.75 2.31
CA LEU A 90 -4.73 -8.50 0.93
C LEU A 90 -5.45 -7.26 0.41
N ALA A 91 -4.72 -6.43 -0.34
CA ALA A 91 -5.30 -5.32 -1.07
C ALA A 91 -4.78 -5.37 -2.51
N LEU A 92 -5.71 -5.27 -3.46
CA LEU A 92 -5.45 -5.21 -4.89
C LEU A 92 -6.02 -3.88 -5.41
N VAL A 93 -5.23 -3.14 -6.19
CA VAL A 93 -5.69 -1.92 -6.84
C VAL A 93 -5.44 -2.03 -8.34
N ILE A 94 -6.53 -1.99 -9.10
CA ILE A 94 -6.52 -2.06 -10.56
C ILE A 94 -6.63 -0.65 -11.14
N GLY A 95 -5.71 -0.28 -12.02
CA GLY A 95 -5.66 1.05 -12.64
C GLY A 95 -4.95 2.10 -11.77
N GLY A 96 -5.36 3.36 -11.87
CA GLY A 96 -4.68 4.50 -11.26
C GLY A 96 -4.04 5.42 -12.29
N THR A 97 -3.87 6.69 -11.92
CA THR A 97 -3.35 7.73 -12.83
C THR A 97 -1.84 7.66 -13.02
N SER A 98 -1.13 7.05 -12.07
CA SER A 98 0.32 6.84 -12.10
C SER A 98 0.72 5.70 -11.16
N ALA A 99 1.97 5.25 -11.25
CA ALA A 99 2.52 4.19 -10.43
C ALA A 99 2.45 4.53 -8.94
N GLU A 100 2.88 5.73 -8.57
CA GLU A 100 2.89 6.23 -7.20
C GLU A 100 1.48 6.47 -6.65
N ALA A 101 0.52 6.89 -7.49
CA ALA A 101 -0.88 6.99 -7.09
C ALA A 101 -1.49 5.62 -6.79
N ASN A 102 -1.20 4.61 -7.63
CA ASN A 102 -1.63 3.22 -7.41
C ASN A 102 -1.02 2.66 -6.10
N LEU A 103 0.29 2.80 -5.93
CA LEU A 103 1.00 2.32 -4.74
C LEU A 103 0.54 3.03 -3.45
N GLY A 104 0.23 4.33 -3.53
CA GLY A 104 -0.38 5.07 -2.44
C GLY A 104 -1.79 4.57 -2.11
N ALA A 105 -2.58 4.22 -3.13
CA ALA A 105 -3.93 3.70 -2.94
C ALA A 105 -3.93 2.29 -2.31
N VAL A 106 -3.11 1.36 -2.82
CA VAL A 106 -3.03 0.00 -2.27
C VAL A 106 -2.50 -0.02 -0.84
N LYS A 107 -1.59 0.91 -0.49
CA LYS A 107 -1.13 1.11 0.89
C LYS A 107 -2.30 1.44 1.82
N LYS A 108 -3.12 2.42 1.44
CA LYS A 108 -4.29 2.87 2.22
C LYS A 108 -5.38 1.80 2.28
N ALA A 109 -5.65 1.10 1.17
CA ALA A 109 -6.57 -0.03 1.12
C ALA A 109 -6.15 -1.14 2.09
N SER A 110 -4.86 -1.52 2.11
CA SER A 110 -4.35 -2.56 3.05
C SER A 110 -4.46 -2.19 4.54
N ALA A 111 -4.81 -0.94 4.85
CA ALA A 111 -5.01 -0.45 6.20
C ALA A 111 -6.50 -0.17 6.53
N GLY A 112 -7.42 -0.58 5.65
CA GLY A 112 -8.86 -0.36 5.82
C GLY A 112 -9.32 1.09 5.58
N TYR A 113 -8.42 1.97 5.11
CA TYR A 113 -8.74 3.40 4.95
C TYR A 113 -9.84 3.64 3.90
N TYR A 114 -10.00 2.72 2.94
CA TYR A 114 -10.96 2.83 1.85
C TYR A 114 -12.18 1.92 1.97
N ASP A 115 -12.41 1.34 3.16
CA ASP A 115 -13.53 0.39 3.37
C ASP A 115 -14.92 1.01 3.13
N HIS A 116 -14.99 2.35 3.16
CA HIS A 116 -16.20 3.16 3.00
C HIS A 116 -16.38 3.75 1.58
N LEU A 117 -15.54 3.37 0.61
CA LEU A 117 -15.73 3.79 -0.78
C LEU A 117 -17.07 3.28 -1.34
N PRO A 118 -17.63 3.95 -2.37
CA PRO A 118 -18.75 3.40 -3.14
C PRO A 118 -18.42 2.01 -3.67
N THR A 119 -19.43 1.17 -3.89
CA THR A 119 -19.26 -0.19 -4.41
C THR A 119 -19.56 -0.31 -5.92
N SER A 120 -19.63 0.82 -6.61
CA SER A 120 -19.85 0.88 -8.05
C SER A 120 -19.17 2.11 -8.67
N GLY A 121 -18.66 1.98 -9.89
CA GLY A 121 -18.12 3.10 -10.66
C GLY A 121 -19.18 4.11 -11.13
N ASN A 122 -18.73 5.21 -11.73
CA ASN A 122 -19.59 6.19 -12.40
C ASN A 122 -18.85 6.89 -13.57
N MET A 123 -19.58 7.69 -14.34
CA MET A 123 -19.02 8.42 -15.50
C MET A 123 -18.00 9.51 -15.13
N ALA A 124 -17.93 9.93 -13.86
CA ALA A 124 -16.93 10.87 -13.39
C ALA A 124 -15.57 10.19 -13.09
N GLY A 125 -15.49 8.86 -13.19
CA GLY A 125 -14.27 8.10 -12.92
C GLY A 125 -13.96 7.94 -11.43
N GLN A 126 -14.98 7.89 -10.57
CA GLN A 126 -14.77 7.66 -9.14
C GLN A 126 -14.08 6.31 -8.89
N ALA A 127 -13.23 6.25 -7.87
CA ALA A 127 -12.77 4.99 -7.30
C ALA A 127 -13.94 4.27 -6.63
N PHE A 128 -13.94 2.94 -6.69
CA PHE A 128 -14.93 2.11 -6.02
C PHE A 128 -14.28 0.85 -5.46
N ARG A 129 -14.90 0.28 -4.43
CA ARG A 129 -14.56 -0.98 -3.80
C ARG A 129 -15.37 -2.09 -4.47
N ASP A 130 -14.69 -3.02 -5.12
CA ASP A 130 -15.35 -4.10 -5.85
C ASP A 130 -15.57 -5.30 -4.92
N LEU A 131 -16.82 -5.51 -4.49
CA LEU A 131 -17.16 -6.58 -3.53
C LEU A 131 -17.20 -7.98 -4.17
N GLU A 132 -17.28 -8.06 -5.50
CA GLU A 132 -17.27 -9.35 -6.20
C GLU A 132 -15.84 -9.90 -6.28
N TRP A 133 -14.85 -9.02 -6.41
CA TRP A 133 -13.43 -9.35 -6.54
C TRP A 133 -12.63 -9.35 -5.22
N GLU A 134 -13.30 -9.18 -4.07
CA GLU A 134 -12.73 -9.30 -2.71
C GLU A 134 -12.70 -10.73 -2.19
#